data_AF-A0A968YFF2-F1
#
_entry.id   AF-A0A968YFF2-F1
#
_cell.length_a   1.000
_cell.length_b   1.000
_cell.length_c   1.000
_cell.angle_alpha   90.00
_cell.angle_beta   90.00
_cell.angle_gamma   90.00
#
_symmetry.space_group_name_H-M   'P 1'
#
loop_
_entity.id
_entity.type
_entity.pdbx_description
1 polymer ?
#
loop_
_entity_poly.entity_id
_entity_poly.type
_entity_poly.pdbx_seq_one_letter_code
_entity_poly.pdbx_strand_id
1 'polypeptide(L)' 'MSPHRVRHSSITAALEATGGNVRAVQQLSRHAKPETVMRYDDNRNNLQGEVTELLSGLLEV' A
#
# COMPACT_ATOMS: atom_id res chain seq x y z
N MET A 1 22.59 1.19 -2.40
CA MET A 1 21.31 0.63 -1.88
C MET A 1 21.49 0.29 -0.41
N SER A 2 20.56 0.68 0.48
CA SER A 2 20.65 0.34 1.92
C SER A 2 19.71 -0.82 2.28
N PRO A 3 19.98 -1.59 3.34
CA PRO A 3 19.12 -2.71 3.76
C PRO A 3 17.64 -2.32 3.95
N HIS A 4 17.39 -1.14 4.52
CA HIS A 4 16.03 -0.62 4.69
C HIS A 4 15.33 -0.35 3.36
N ARG A 5 16.04 0.20 2.36
CA ARG A 5 15.46 0.41 1.02
C ARG A 5 15.11 -0.89 0.33
N VAL A 6 15.96 -1.92 0.45
CA VAL A 6 15.67 -3.26 -0.11
C VAL A 6 14.40 -3.82 0.50
N ARG A 7 14.26 -3.77 1.84
CA ARG A 7 13.05 -4.22 2.54
C ARG A 7 11.80 -3.46 2.05
N HIS A 8 11.89 -2.13 1.93
CA HIS A 8 10.80 -1.30 1.45
C HIS A 8 10.38 -1.69 0.03
N SER A 9 11.35 -1.77 -0.91
CA SER A 9 11.06 -2.15 -2.29
C SER A 9 10.51 -3.57 -2.42
N SER A 10 10.96 -4.52 -1.60
CA SER A 10 10.44 -5.89 -1.62
C SER A 10 8.98 -5.98 -1.18
N ILE A 11 8.54 -5.15 -0.23
CA ILE A 11 7.14 -5.14 0.22
C ILE A 11 6.23 -4.61 -0.90
N THR A 12 6.61 -3.50 -1.52
CA THR A 12 5.87 -2.91 -2.64
C THR A 12 5.80 -3.88 -3.83
N ALA A 13 6.93 -4.46 -4.23
CA ALA A 13 6.97 -5.44 -5.32
C ALA A 13 6.13 -6.70 -5.03
N ALA A 14 6.10 -7.16 -3.78
CA ALA A 14 5.26 -8.29 -3.40
C ALA A 14 3.77 -7.94 -3.44
N LEU A 15 3.37 -6.72 -3.06
CA LEU A 15 1.97 -6.27 -3.22
C LEU A 15 1.58 -6.21 -4.70
N GLU A 16 2.45 -5.70 -5.58
CA GLU A 16 2.26 -5.70 -7.03
C GLU A 16 2.08 -7.10 -7.59
N ALA A 17 3.03 -8.00 -7.32
CA ALA A 17 2.99 -9.36 -7.82
C ALA A 17 1.81 -10.20 -7.31
N THR A 18 1.23 -9.84 -6.16
CA THR A 18 0.11 -10.57 -5.55
C THR A 18 -1.23 -9.89 -5.73
N GLY A 19 -1.32 -8.80 -6.49
CA GLY A 19 -2.56 -8.05 -6.67
C GLY A 19 -3.10 -7.43 -5.38
N GLY A 20 -2.21 -7.05 -4.44
CA GLY A 20 -2.59 -6.41 -3.18
C GLY A 20 -2.93 -7.39 -2.06
N ASN A 21 -2.40 -8.61 -2.06
CA ASN A 21 -2.64 -9.56 -0.98
C ASN A 21 -1.90 -9.16 0.32
N VAL A 22 -2.49 -8.24 1.08
CA VAL A 22 -1.93 -7.68 2.32
C VAL A 22 -1.56 -8.77 3.32
N ARG A 23 -2.38 -9.82 3.45
CA ARG A 23 -2.12 -10.93 4.39
C ARG A 23 -0.85 -11.69 4.02
N ALA A 24 -0.68 -12.06 2.75
CA ALA A 24 0.51 -12.77 2.29
C ALA A 24 1.77 -11.91 2.46
N VAL A 25 1.69 -10.62 2.12
CA VAL A 25 2.84 -9.70 2.21
C VAL A 25 3.17 -9.34 3.67
N GLN A 26 2.19 -9.30 4.57
CA GLN A 26 2.43 -9.19 6.00
C GLN A 26 3.26 -10.38 6.50
N GLN A 27 2.92 -11.60 6.09
CA GLN A 27 3.66 -12.79 6.50
C GLN A 27 5.07 -12.85 5.90
N LEU A 28 5.25 -12.38 4.66
CA LEU A 28 6.57 -12.20 4.04
C LEU A 28 7.43 -11.21 4.84
N SER A 29 6.86 -10.05 5.16
CA SER A 29 7.59 -8.93 5.77
C SER A 29 7.74 -9.04 7.29
N ARG A 30 6.99 -9.92 7.95
CA ARG A 30 6.98 -10.13 9.40
C ARG A 30 6.52 -8.92 10.21
N HIS A 31 5.69 -8.05 9.63
CA HIS A 31 5.08 -6.98 10.40
C HIS A 31 4.01 -7.56 11.33
N ALA A 32 4.10 -7.24 12.62
CA ALA A 32 3.12 -7.65 13.62
C ALA A 32 1.72 -7.07 13.33
N LYS A 33 1.69 -5.90 12.68
CA LYS A 33 0.50 -5.09 12.44
C LYS A 33 0.22 -4.99 10.93
N PRO A 34 -0.96 -5.41 10.43
CA PRO A 34 -1.30 -5.34 9.01
C PRO A 34 -1.34 -3.89 8.50
N GLU A 35 -1.62 -2.92 9.37
CA GLU A 35 -1.66 -1.49 9.07
C GLU A 35 -0.33 -1.00 8.48
N THR A 36 0.78 -1.60 8.90
CA THR A 36 2.08 -1.26 8.32
C THR A 36 2.13 -1.60 6.83
N VAL A 37 1.59 -2.75 6.41
CA VAL A 37 1.55 -3.16 5.00
C VAL A 37 0.48 -2.39 4.22
N MET A 38 -0.67 -2.12 4.84
CA MET A 38 -1.74 -1.32 4.21
C MET A 38 -1.24 0.06 3.77
N ARG A 39 -0.32 0.68 4.51
CA ARG A 39 0.31 1.94 4.09
C ARG A 39 1.11 1.82 2.79
N TYR A 40 1.79 0.69 2.56
CA TYR A 40 2.48 0.45 1.29
C TYR A 40 1.48 0.25 0.16
N ASP A 41 0.36 -0.42 0.42
CA ASP A 41 -0.69 -0.69 -0.56
C ASP A 41 -1.45 0.59 -0.96
N ASP A 42 -1.77 1.45 0.00
CA ASP A 42 -2.34 2.77 -0.27
C ASP A 42 -1.36 3.65 -1.06
N ASN A 43 -0.08 3.72 -0.65
CA ASN A 43 0.92 4.53 -1.35
C ASN A 43 1.12 4.14 -2.82
N ARG A 44 0.93 2.85 -3.19
CA ARG A 44 1.09 2.43 -4.59
C ARG A 44 -0.15 2.70 -5.46
N ASN A 45 -1.34 2.72 -4.86
CA ASN A 45 -2.60 2.88 -5.58
C ASN A 45 -3.18 4.30 -5.44
N ASN A 46 -2.72 5.09 -4.47
CA ASN A 46 -3.25 6.41 -4.14
C ASN A 46 -4.76 6.42 -3.86
N LEU A 47 -5.26 5.41 -3.11
CA LEU A 47 -6.70 5.24 -2.86
C LEU A 47 -7.30 6.45 -2.14
N GLN A 48 -6.55 7.06 -1.22
CA GLN A 48 -6.97 8.31 -0.58
C GLN A 48 -7.27 9.41 -1.62
N GLY A 49 -6.41 9.55 -2.64
CA GLY A 49 -6.61 10.53 -3.72
C GLY A 49 -7.86 10.23 -4.53
N GLU A 50 -8.09 8.96 -4.88
CA GLU A 50 -9.30 8.54 -5.61
C GLU A 50 -10.59 8.89 -4.84
N VAL A 51 -10.62 8.61 -3.53
CA VAL A 51 -11.78 8.95 -2.68
C VAL A 51 -11.94 10.47 -2.54
N THR A 52 -10.84 11.21 -2.46
CA THR A 52 -10.87 12.68 -2.38
C THR A 52 -11.46 13.29 -3.65
N GLU A 53 -11.05 12.81 -4.82
CA GLU A 53 -11.57 13.25 -6.11
C GLU A 53 -13.07 12.93 -6.25
N LEU A 54 -13.47 11.72 -5.86
CA LEU A 54 -14.88 11.32 -5.82
C LEU A 54 -15.71 12.27 -4.95
N LEU A 55 -15.22 12.62 -3.76
CA LEU A 55 -15.89 13.57 -2.87
C LEU A 55 -15.94 14.98 -3.44
N SER A 56 -14.88 15.42 -4.14
CA SER A 56 -14.86 16.73 -4.82
C SER A 56 -16.00 16.83 -5.83
N GLY A 57 -16.13 15.85 -6.73
CA GLY A 57 -17.20 15.85 -7.74
C GLY A 57 -18.62 15.75 -7.16
N LEU A 58 -18.78 15.25 -5.94
CA LEU A 58 -20.07 15.24 -5.23
C LEU A 58 -20.42 16.59 -4.59
N LEU A 59 -19.42 17.42 -4.29
CA LEU A 59 -19.58 18.70 -3.60
C LEU A 59 -19.60 19.90 -4.56
N GLU A 60 -19.27 19.70 -5.83
CA GLU A 60 -19.46 20.70 -6.89
C GLU A 60 -20.97 20.96 -7.11
N VAL A 61 -21.45 22.08 -6.57
CA VAL A 61 -22.73 22.75 -6.87
C VAL A 61 -22.48 23.92 -7.81
#